data_AF-A0A950GB19-F1
#
_entry.id   AF-A0A950GB19-F1
#
_cell.length_a   1.000
_cell.length_b   1.000
_cell.length_c   1.000
_cell.angle_alpha   90.00
_cell.angle_beta   90.00
_cell.angle_gamma   90.00
#
_symmetry.space_group_name_H-M   'P 1'
#
loop_
_entity.id
_entity.type
_entity.pdbx_description
1 polymer ?
#
loop_
_entity_poly.entity_id
_entity_poly.type
_entity_poly.pdbx_seq_one_letter_code
_entity_poly.pdbx_strand_id
1 'polypeptide(L)'
;APDACRRLGTLAVGVIEGAERLSQRLRQSNTETERLLSIGDAWWRIEPTDELSLRALLYRIGEQHFRDRVSLAWSRVGAEVSENDWLRALQLPERWNRPTFRLKAADFITRGLSPGPQLGKALAAAEDAWVAANFPVDPATLAAIADDAIRTSHNP
;
A
#
# COMPACT_ATOMS: atom_id res chain seq x y z
N ALA A 1 9.17 -38.88 13.70
CA ALA A 1 9.91 -37.99 12.76
C ALA A 1 10.11 -36.64 13.45
N PRO A 2 11.26 -35.97 13.35
CA PRO A 2 11.56 -34.80 14.15
C PRO A 2 10.76 -33.58 13.65
N ASP A 3 10.00 -32.97 14.57
CA ASP A 3 9.00 -31.94 14.33
C ASP A 3 9.54 -30.64 13.70
N ALA A 4 8.89 -30.21 12.61
CA ALA A 4 9.01 -28.85 12.07
C ALA A 4 8.65 -27.78 13.12
N CYS A 5 7.73 -28.10 14.05
CA CYS A 5 7.38 -27.25 15.19
C CYS A 5 8.56 -27.02 16.15
N ARG A 6 9.50 -27.97 16.25
CA ARG A 6 10.70 -27.80 17.10
C ARG A 6 11.75 -26.90 16.46
N ARG A 7 11.87 -26.94 15.12
CA ARG A 7 12.73 -26.01 14.37
C ARG A 7 12.22 -24.57 14.43
N LEU A 8 10.90 -24.36 14.35
CA LEU A 8 10.27 -23.06 14.60
C LEU A 8 10.45 -22.59 16.05
N GLY A 9 10.33 -23.50 17.02
CA GLY A 9 10.63 -23.20 18.42
C GLY A 9 12.08 -22.73 18.66
N THR A 10 13.03 -23.23 17.87
CA THR A 10 14.46 -22.87 18.03
C THR A 10 14.81 -21.55 17.33
N LEU A 11 14.18 -21.23 16.19
CA LEU A 11 14.28 -19.91 15.54
C LEU A 11 13.56 -18.82 16.34
N ALA A 12 12.41 -19.13 16.94
CA ALA A 12 11.65 -18.21 17.78
C ALA A 12 12.40 -17.82 19.06
N VAL A 13 13.16 -18.75 19.66
CA VAL A 13 13.96 -18.47 20.87
C VAL A 13 15.11 -17.49 20.57
N GLY A 14 15.73 -17.56 19.39
CA GLY A 14 16.73 -16.56 18.95
C GLY A 14 16.16 -15.16 18.66
N VAL A 15 14.85 -15.05 18.40
CA VAL A 15 14.13 -13.77 18.20
C VAL A 15 13.70 -13.16 19.54
N ILE A 16 13.35 -14.00 20.53
CA ILE A 16 12.88 -13.59 21.85
C ILE A 16 13.99 -12.99 22.71
N GLU A 17 15.25 -13.42 22.57
CA GLU A 17 16.37 -12.82 23.30
C GLU A 17 16.77 -11.43 22.75
N GLY A 18 16.30 -11.05 21.55
CA GLY A 18 16.36 -9.67 21.04
C GLY A 18 15.28 -8.72 21.58
N ALA A 19 14.34 -9.22 22.41
CA ALA A 19 13.32 -8.44 23.14
C ALA A 19 13.92 -7.39 24.07
N GLU A 20 15.17 -7.63 24.45
CA GLU A 20 16.09 -6.55 24.74
C GLU A 20 16.84 -6.19 23.46
N ARG A 21 16.48 -5.12 22.81
CA ARG A 21 16.56 -3.85 23.49
C ARG A 21 15.32 -3.06 23.13
N LEU A 22 14.25 -3.38 23.88
CA LEU A 22 13.84 -2.65 25.09
C LEU A 22 13.85 -1.12 25.03
N SER A 23 14.83 -0.53 24.37
CA SER A 23 14.91 0.87 24.04
C SER A 23 13.93 1.28 22.94
N GLN A 24 13.63 0.43 21.96
CA GLN A 24 12.60 0.76 20.95
C GLN A 24 11.18 0.76 21.51
N ARG A 25 10.91 -0.08 22.52
CA ARG A 25 9.60 -0.22 23.16
C ARG A 25 9.07 1.07 23.79
N LEU A 26 9.96 1.99 24.21
CA LEU A 26 9.58 3.30 24.78
C LEU A 26 9.26 4.37 23.73
N ARG A 27 9.68 4.18 22.47
CA ARG A 27 9.38 5.07 21.33
C ARG A 27 8.21 4.53 20.50
N GLN A 28 8.08 3.19 20.47
CA GLN A 28 6.95 2.46 19.93
C GLN A 28 5.66 2.86 20.62
N SER A 29 5.54 2.95 21.95
CA SER A 29 4.29 3.34 22.66
C SER A 29 3.51 4.54 22.05
N ASN A 30 4.20 5.58 21.57
CA ASN A 30 3.55 6.75 20.95
C ASN A 30 3.24 6.55 19.46
N THR A 31 4.12 5.89 18.71
CA THR A 31 3.88 5.55 17.29
C THR A 31 2.90 4.38 17.15
N GLU A 32 2.80 3.48 18.14
CA GLU A 32 1.92 2.31 18.22
C GLU A 32 0.46 2.75 18.29
N THR A 33 0.16 3.89 18.91
CA THR A 33 -1.21 4.41 18.98
C THR A 33 -1.66 4.93 17.59
N GLU A 34 -0.80 5.65 16.88
CA GLU A 34 -1.03 6.06 15.48
C GLU A 34 -1.00 4.87 14.51
N ARG A 35 -0.12 3.89 14.73
CA ARG A 35 -0.07 2.63 13.99
C ARG A 35 -1.30 1.80 14.21
N LEU A 36 -1.79 1.61 15.45
CA LEU A 36 -2.98 0.82 15.77
C LEU A 36 -4.23 1.41 15.10
N LEU A 37 -4.32 2.74 15.01
CA LEU A 37 -5.37 3.43 14.26
C LEU A 37 -5.24 3.22 12.73
N SER A 38 -4.01 3.20 12.20
CA SER A 38 -3.72 2.90 10.77
C SER A 38 -3.84 1.41 10.42
N ILE A 39 -3.61 0.51 11.38
CA ILE A 39 -3.60 -0.96 11.26
C ILE A 39 -5.01 -1.53 11.39
N GLY A 40 -5.91 -0.84 12.11
CA GLY A 40 -7.33 -1.20 12.20
C GLY A 40 -8.09 -1.10 10.88
N ASP A 41 -7.57 -0.37 9.90
CA ASP A 41 -8.24 -0.17 8.61
C ASP A 41 -7.78 -1.18 7.55
N ALA A 42 -8.75 -1.85 6.93
CA ALA A 42 -8.64 -2.63 5.69
C ALA A 42 -7.61 -3.79 5.63
N TRP A 43 -7.02 -4.27 6.73
CA TRP A 43 -6.12 -5.44 6.70
C TRP A 43 -6.80 -6.72 6.15
N TRP A 44 -8.12 -6.83 6.33
CA TRP A 44 -8.94 -7.94 5.83
C TRP A 44 -9.12 -7.92 4.30
N ARG A 45 -8.73 -6.84 3.62
CA ARG A 45 -8.73 -6.72 2.15
C ARG A 45 -7.42 -7.16 1.51
N ILE A 46 -6.42 -7.54 2.31
CA ILE A 46 -5.12 -7.96 1.81
C ILE A 46 -5.25 -9.38 1.25
N GLU A 47 -5.17 -9.49 -0.07
CA GLU A 47 -5.02 -10.74 -0.80
C GLU A 47 -3.57 -10.84 -1.30
N PRO A 48 -2.73 -11.73 -0.73
CA PRO A 48 -1.31 -11.80 -1.09
C PRO A 48 -1.06 -12.25 -2.54
N THR A 49 -2.05 -12.88 -3.18
CA THR A 49 -1.96 -13.26 -4.60
C THR A 49 -2.32 -12.13 -5.57
N ASP A 50 -2.98 -11.07 -5.10
CA ASP A 50 -3.37 -9.91 -5.93
C ASP A 50 -2.29 -8.82 -5.92
N GLU A 51 -1.27 -9.01 -6.77
CA GLU A 51 -0.15 -8.06 -6.87
C GLU A 51 -0.58 -6.65 -7.33
N LEU A 52 -1.69 -6.52 -8.08
CA LEU A 52 -2.19 -5.21 -8.51
C LEU A 52 -2.68 -4.39 -7.31
N SER A 53 -3.52 -5.00 -6.46
CA SER A 53 -3.98 -4.37 -5.23
C SER A 53 -2.85 -4.07 -4.27
N LEU A 54 -1.86 -4.96 -4.17
CA LEU A 54 -0.67 -4.73 -3.32
C LEU A 54 0.18 -3.55 -3.82
N ARG A 55 0.37 -3.39 -5.13
CA ARG A 55 1.07 -2.22 -5.70
C ARG A 55 0.31 -0.92 -5.45
N ALA A 56 -1.01 -0.93 -5.64
CA ALA A 56 -1.87 0.22 -5.33
C ALA A 56 -1.80 0.60 -3.85
N LEU A 57 -1.81 -0.40 -2.96
CA LEU A 57 -1.65 -0.20 -1.53
C LEU A 57 -0.27 0.40 -1.22
N LEU A 58 0.81 -0.23 -1.70
CA LEU A 58 2.19 0.20 -1.49
C LEU A 58 2.41 1.64 -2.00
N TYR A 59 1.82 1.99 -3.13
CA TYR A 59 1.84 3.37 -3.66
C TYR A 59 1.25 4.39 -2.69
N ARG A 60 0.12 4.05 -2.05
CA ARG A 60 -0.66 4.96 -1.21
C ARG A 60 -0.07 5.13 0.19
N ILE A 61 0.36 4.03 0.82
CA ILE A 61 0.76 4.05 2.25
C ILE A 61 2.27 3.99 2.47
N GLY A 62 3.04 3.75 1.42
CA GLY A 62 4.50 3.61 1.49
C GLY A 62 4.96 2.28 2.09
N GLU A 63 6.26 2.01 1.98
CA GLU A 63 6.84 0.69 2.29
C GLU A 63 6.60 0.24 3.73
N GLN A 64 6.87 1.12 4.71
CA GLN A 64 6.79 0.74 6.11
C GLN A 64 5.37 0.30 6.51
N HIS A 65 4.36 1.13 6.21
CA HIS A 65 2.96 0.81 6.52
C HIS A 65 2.45 -0.38 5.70
N PHE A 66 2.95 -0.57 4.47
CA PHE A 66 2.65 -1.73 3.65
C PHE A 66 3.14 -3.02 4.30
N ARG A 67 4.42 -3.08 4.70
CA ARG A 67 4.99 -4.27 5.37
C ARG A 67 4.27 -4.59 6.68
N ASP A 68 3.89 -3.57 7.45
CA ASP A 68 3.11 -3.73 8.68
C ASP A 68 1.73 -4.36 8.40
N ARG A 69 0.99 -3.83 7.41
CA ARG A 69 -0.36 -4.30 7.08
C ARG A 69 -0.38 -5.71 6.49
N VAL A 70 0.60 -6.05 5.65
CA VAL A 70 0.76 -7.42 5.10
C VAL A 70 1.14 -8.42 6.21
N SER A 71 2.06 -8.05 7.11
CA SER A 71 2.45 -8.91 8.24
C SER A 71 1.27 -9.18 9.18
N LEU A 72 0.45 -8.15 9.44
CA LEU A 72 -0.76 -8.33 10.23
C LEU A 72 -1.75 -9.29 9.54
N ALA A 73 -1.99 -9.12 8.24
CA ALA A 73 -2.91 -9.98 7.49
C ALA A 73 -2.44 -11.44 7.50
N TRP A 74 -1.14 -11.69 7.30
CA TRP A 74 -0.57 -13.04 7.39
C TRP A 74 -0.79 -13.68 8.76
N SER A 75 -0.58 -12.92 9.85
CA SER A 75 -0.80 -13.42 11.21
C SER A 75 -2.26 -13.83 11.50
N ARG A 76 -3.22 -13.29 10.74
CA ARG A 76 -4.67 -13.44 10.96
C ARG A 76 -5.32 -14.49 10.05
N VAL A 77 -4.83 -14.67 8.82
CA VAL A 77 -5.41 -15.59 7.82
C VAL A 77 -4.97 -17.05 8.03
N GLY A 78 -3.85 -17.29 8.73
CA GLY A 78 -3.40 -18.64 9.05
C GLY A 78 -2.95 -19.45 7.82
N ALA A 79 -3.09 -20.78 7.88
CA ALA A 79 -2.53 -21.71 6.88
C ALA A 79 -3.37 -21.89 5.60
N GLU A 80 -4.46 -21.14 5.42
CA GLU A 80 -5.32 -21.25 4.23
C GLU A 80 -4.65 -20.74 2.96
N VAL A 81 -3.67 -19.84 3.09
CA VAL A 81 -2.91 -19.26 1.99
C VAL A 81 -1.44 -19.66 2.10
N SER A 82 -0.79 -19.89 0.96
CA SER A 82 0.61 -20.34 0.92
C SER A 82 1.54 -19.33 1.60
N GLU A 83 2.40 -19.83 2.48
CA GLU A 83 3.51 -19.05 3.05
C GLU A 83 4.36 -18.36 1.95
N ASN A 84 4.50 -19.01 0.78
CA ASN A 84 5.25 -18.42 -0.31
C ASN A 84 4.59 -17.15 -0.89
N ASP A 85 3.26 -17.11 -0.96
CA ASP A 85 2.54 -15.94 -1.48
C ASP A 85 2.67 -14.75 -0.52
N TRP A 86 2.62 -14.98 0.79
CA TRP A 86 2.89 -13.96 1.81
C TRP A 86 4.32 -13.43 1.74
N LEU A 87 5.32 -14.30 1.57
CA LEU A 87 6.70 -13.88 1.39
C LEU A 87 6.89 -13.03 0.13
N ARG A 88 6.28 -13.44 -1.00
CA ARG A 88 6.31 -12.64 -2.24
C ARG A 88 5.64 -11.27 -2.10
N ALA A 89 4.55 -11.18 -1.32
CA ALA A 89 3.88 -9.93 -1.02
C ALA A 89 4.77 -9.01 -0.16
N LEU A 90 5.40 -9.54 0.89
CA LEU A 90 6.32 -8.77 1.75
C LEU A 90 7.57 -8.28 1.00
N GLN A 91 8.03 -9.02 0.00
CA GLN A 91 9.17 -8.67 -0.85
C GLN A 91 8.83 -7.72 -2.01
N LEU A 92 7.54 -7.36 -2.20
CA LEU A 92 7.13 -6.46 -3.28
C LEU A 92 7.92 -5.12 -3.30
N PRO A 93 8.18 -4.44 -2.17
CA PRO A 93 8.94 -3.18 -2.17
C PRO A 93 10.37 -3.30 -2.71
N GLU A 94 10.97 -4.51 -2.66
CA GLU A 94 12.34 -4.74 -3.13
C GLU A 94 12.42 -4.88 -4.66
N ARG A 95 11.30 -5.26 -5.31
CA ARG A 95 11.23 -5.54 -6.76
C ARG A 95 10.36 -4.56 -7.54
N TRP A 96 9.58 -3.72 -6.85
CA TRP A 96 8.70 -2.75 -7.48
C TRP A 96 9.09 -1.32 -7.14
N ASN A 97 9.43 -0.56 -8.18
CA ASN A 97 9.75 0.87 -8.05
C ASN A 97 8.47 1.68 -8.11
N ARG A 98 8.24 2.54 -7.10
CA ARG A 98 7.07 3.43 -7.04
C ARG A 98 7.02 4.35 -8.26
N PRO A 99 5.98 4.27 -9.11
CA PRO A 99 5.82 5.17 -10.25
C PRO A 99 5.55 6.60 -9.80
N THR A 100 5.96 7.56 -10.61
CA THR A 100 5.65 8.98 -10.40
C THR A 100 4.39 9.35 -11.18
N PHE A 101 3.40 9.93 -10.50
CA PHE A 101 2.22 10.48 -11.15
C PHE A 101 2.60 11.66 -12.04
N ARG A 102 2.21 11.60 -13.33
CA ARG A 102 2.71 12.52 -14.36
C ARG A 102 1.77 13.69 -14.69
N LEU A 103 0.50 13.60 -14.32
CA LEU A 103 -0.47 14.68 -14.57
C LEU A 103 -0.28 15.78 -13.55
N LYS A 104 -0.18 17.02 -14.02
CA LYS A 104 0.01 18.22 -13.21
C LYS A 104 -1.21 19.12 -13.34
N ALA A 105 -1.37 20.05 -12.38
CA ALA A 105 -2.43 21.06 -12.41
C ALA A 105 -2.54 21.80 -13.77
N ALA A 106 -1.42 22.08 -14.43
CA ALA A 106 -1.38 22.72 -15.73
C ALA A 106 -2.14 21.92 -16.82
N ASP A 107 -2.08 20.59 -16.79
CA ASP A 107 -2.76 19.73 -17.78
C ASP A 107 -4.28 19.88 -17.70
N PHE A 108 -4.82 20.11 -16.50
CA PHE A 108 -6.24 20.33 -16.26
C PHE A 108 -6.65 21.78 -16.57
N ILE A 109 -5.79 22.74 -16.27
CA ILE A 109 -6.03 24.16 -16.59
C ILE A 109 -6.10 24.36 -18.09
N THR A 110 -5.21 23.75 -18.88
CA THR A 110 -5.26 23.78 -20.35
C THR A 110 -6.54 23.13 -20.90
N ARG A 111 -7.18 22.23 -20.14
CA ARG A 111 -8.47 21.60 -20.47
C ARG A 111 -9.69 22.39 -19.98
N GLY A 112 -9.49 23.59 -19.42
CA GLY A 112 -10.58 24.50 -19.05
C GLY A 112 -10.99 24.49 -17.58
N LEU A 113 -10.29 23.76 -16.70
CA LEU A 113 -10.52 23.87 -15.25
C LEU A 113 -9.85 25.11 -14.67
N SER A 114 -10.62 25.92 -13.95
CA SER A 114 -10.08 27.03 -13.17
C SER A 114 -9.38 26.54 -11.89
N PRO A 115 -8.31 27.22 -11.42
CA PRO A 115 -7.72 26.93 -10.12
C PRO A 115 -8.75 27.02 -8.99
N GLY A 116 -8.76 26.02 -8.10
CA GLY A 116 -9.68 25.97 -6.97
C GLY A 116 -9.93 24.55 -6.45
N PRO A 117 -10.90 24.36 -5.55
CA PRO A 117 -11.22 23.06 -4.96
C PRO A 117 -11.58 21.99 -5.99
N GLN A 118 -12.22 22.38 -7.09
CA GLN A 118 -12.59 21.45 -8.17
C GLN A 118 -11.37 20.90 -8.90
N LEU A 119 -10.34 21.72 -9.13
CA LEU A 119 -9.07 21.28 -9.70
C LEU A 119 -8.39 20.24 -8.79
N GLY A 120 -8.40 20.47 -7.47
CA GLY A 120 -7.89 19.50 -6.50
C GLY A 120 -8.66 18.17 -6.54
N LYS A 121 -9.99 18.22 -6.63
CA LYS A 121 -10.84 17.01 -6.78
C LYS A 121 -10.54 16.26 -8.08
N ALA A 122 -10.39 16.97 -9.19
CA ALA A 122 -10.03 16.37 -10.47
C ALA A 122 -8.64 15.73 -10.43
N LEU A 123 -7.65 16.38 -9.82
CA LEU A 123 -6.32 15.80 -9.64
C LEU A 123 -6.35 14.51 -8.81
N ALA A 124 -7.08 14.50 -7.69
CA ALA A 124 -7.23 13.32 -6.85
C ALA A 124 -7.94 12.18 -7.60
N ALA A 125 -9.03 12.47 -8.31
CA ALA A 125 -9.75 11.49 -9.12
C ALA A 125 -8.87 10.91 -10.25
N ALA A 126 -8.04 11.75 -10.88
CA ALA A 126 -7.10 11.31 -11.90
C ALA A 126 -6.01 10.40 -11.31
N GLU A 127 -5.48 10.73 -10.13
CA GLU A 127 -4.51 9.90 -9.43
C GLU A 127 -5.12 8.53 -9.06
N ASP A 128 -6.35 8.51 -8.54
CA ASP A 128 -7.06 7.27 -8.21
C ASP A 128 -7.31 6.40 -9.45
N ALA A 129 -7.76 7.00 -10.56
CA ALA A 129 -7.95 6.30 -11.82
C ALA A 129 -6.62 5.78 -12.40
N TRP A 130 -5.54 6.54 -12.25
CA TRP A 130 -4.20 6.13 -12.68
C TRP A 130 -3.66 4.96 -11.85
N VAL A 131 -3.87 4.97 -10.53
CA VAL A 131 -3.55 3.84 -9.66
C VAL A 131 -4.39 2.60 -10.02
N ALA A 132 -5.69 2.78 -10.25
CA ALA A 132 -6.61 1.69 -10.61
C ALA A 132 -6.27 1.08 -11.99
N ALA A 133 -5.77 1.88 -12.93
CA ALA A 133 -5.27 1.43 -14.22
C ALA A 133 -3.85 0.82 -14.16
N ASN A 134 -3.30 0.60 -12.96
CA ASN A 134 -1.96 0.06 -12.72
C ASN A 134 -0.85 0.91 -13.35
N PHE A 135 -0.89 2.21 -13.09
CA PHE A 135 0.19 3.16 -13.36
C PHE A 135 0.58 3.29 -14.85
N PRO A 136 -0.37 3.55 -15.76
CA PRO A 136 -0.06 3.71 -17.18
C PRO A 136 0.92 4.86 -17.42
N VAL A 137 1.75 4.70 -18.45
CA VAL A 137 2.77 5.68 -18.84
C VAL A 137 2.55 6.22 -20.25
N ASP A 138 1.62 5.65 -20.99
CA ASP A 138 1.31 6.03 -22.36
C ASP A 138 0.51 7.35 -22.38
N PRO A 139 0.86 8.29 -23.27
CA PRO A 139 0.21 9.59 -23.31
C PRO A 139 -1.30 9.53 -23.57
N ALA A 140 -1.76 8.55 -24.36
CA ALA A 140 -3.17 8.41 -24.72
C ALA A 140 -4.03 8.04 -23.49
N THR A 141 -3.63 7.03 -22.71
CA THR A 141 -4.35 6.66 -21.49
C THR A 141 -4.28 7.77 -20.44
N LEU A 142 -3.13 8.45 -20.30
CA LEU A 142 -3.00 9.60 -19.38
C LEU A 142 -3.93 10.76 -19.77
N ALA A 143 -4.08 11.05 -21.06
CA ALA A 143 -5.01 12.05 -21.54
C ALA A 143 -6.47 11.65 -21.24
N ALA A 144 -6.84 10.38 -21.50
CA ALA A 144 -8.17 9.87 -21.19
C ALA A 144 -8.49 9.94 -19.69
N ILE A 145 -7.53 9.59 -18.82
CA ILE A 145 -7.66 9.72 -17.36
C ILE A 145 -7.92 11.17 -16.96
N ALA A 146 -7.18 12.12 -17.54
CA ALA A 146 -7.37 13.54 -17.24
C ALA A 146 -8.79 13.98 -17.63
N ASP A 147 -9.24 13.66 -18.84
CA ASP A 147 -10.55 14.06 -19.36
C ASP A 147 -11.71 13.46 -18.52
N ASP A 148 -11.59 12.19 -18.12
CA ASP A 148 -12.55 11.50 -17.26
C ASP A 148 -12.62 12.09 -15.85
N ALA A 149 -11.47 12.48 -15.29
CA ALA A 149 -11.41 13.11 -13.97
C ALA A 149 -12.06 14.50 -13.97
N ILE A 150 -11.92 15.27 -15.07
CA ILE A 150 -12.63 16.54 -15.25
C ILE A 150 -14.14 16.32 -15.21
N ARG A 151 -14.64 15.36 -15.98
CA ARG A 151 -16.07 15.02 -16.05
C ARG A 151 -16.62 14.61 -14.69
N THR A 152 -15.86 13.81 -13.94
CA THR A 152 -16.25 13.35 -12.60
C THR A 152 -16.27 14.51 -11.59
N SER A 153 -15.34 15.46 -11.69
CA SER A 153 -15.31 16.64 -10.81
C SER A 153 -16.45 17.64 -11.05
N HIS A 154 -17.17 17.53 -12.18
CA HIS A 154 -18.33 18.37 -12.51
C HIS A 154 -19.66 17.79 -11.99
N ASN A 155 -19.69 16.52 -11.56
CA ASN A 155 -20.91 15.87 -11.10
C ASN A 155 -20.81 15.63 -9.58
N PRO A 156 -21.55 16.38 -8.73
CA PRO A 156 -21.49 16.25 -7.28
C PRO A 156 -22.17 14.98 -6.75
#